data_AF-A0A3N1ATQ6-F1
#
_entry.id   AF-A0A3N1ATQ6-F1
#
_cell.length_a   1.000
_cell.length_b   1.000
_cell.length_c   1.000
_cell.angle_alpha   90.00
_cell.angle_beta   90.00
_cell.angle_gamma   90.00
#
_symmetry.space_group_name_H-M   'P 1'
#
loop_
_entity.id
_entity.type
_entity.pdbx_description
1 polymer ?
#
loop_
_entity_poly.entity_id
_entity_poly.type
_entity_poly.pdbx_seq_one_letter_code
_entity_poly.pdbx_strand_id
1 'polypeptide(L)'
;MSFLPGLELSRRFHHAVVAPTIAARFPRLRYAAARMDTGSELFGFDTERSRDHDWGPRVQVFLDSADAGLADQVCAAVTEDLPASFLGFPTRFAPDADRSLGVPALDGARHGVTVTDVAAWCQRVLGFDPADGPGRLDWLATPTQRLAEFTAGDVFHDALPDVVARSAGVVGGLTGRRAVLAWYPPDIWRYVLAAAWARVAGEEPFVGRCGEVGDEIGGAVVTARIVRDLMRLALLVGRCYPPYHKWLGSAFARLPDDDGLCATLAAALSATGWSVRQRRLCQAYELLAVRTNQLALAAPVEPTVRPFRDRPFLVLDAARFARALWSAIGDRGLRAVPVLGAVDQVVDHTALLTDVARTRMVVGCALGLDHDGTQPNER
;
A
#
# COMPACT_ATOMS: atom_id res chain seq x y z
N MET A 1 -0.16 26.92 18.58
CA MET A 1 0.25 25.59 19.09
C MET A 1 0.88 24.84 17.93
N SER A 2 1.93 24.04 18.16
CA SER A 2 2.49 23.17 17.11
C SER A 2 1.43 22.17 16.66
N PHE A 3 1.44 21.81 15.37
CA PHE A 3 0.59 20.77 14.83
C PHE A 3 0.85 19.44 15.56
N LEU A 4 -0.19 18.86 16.18
CA LEU A 4 -0.15 17.53 16.77
C LEU A 4 -0.55 16.49 15.69
N PRO A 5 0.36 15.59 15.28
CA PRO A 5 0.04 14.53 14.32
C PRO A 5 -1.00 13.54 14.86
N GLY A 6 -1.85 13.01 13.98
CA GLY A 6 -2.95 12.12 14.34
C GLY A 6 -2.51 10.81 14.99
N LEU A 7 -1.38 10.23 14.56
CA LEU A 7 -0.79 9.04 15.20
C LEU A 7 -0.38 9.32 16.65
N GLU A 8 0.27 10.47 16.89
CA GLU A 8 0.69 10.87 18.24
C GLU A 8 -0.52 11.17 19.15
N LEU A 9 -1.55 11.84 18.62
CA LEU A 9 -2.81 12.05 19.33
C LEU A 9 -3.45 10.70 19.73
N SER A 10 -3.51 9.75 18.80
CA SER A 10 -4.09 8.42 19.02
C SER A 10 -3.30 7.62 20.05
N ARG A 11 -1.96 7.66 19.99
CA ARG A 11 -1.06 7.01 20.97
C ARG A 11 -1.30 7.55 22.37
N ARG A 12 -1.31 8.88 22.54
CA ARG A 12 -1.56 9.51 23.85
C ARG A 12 -2.96 9.19 24.37
N PHE A 13 -3.94 9.19 23.48
CA PHE A 13 -5.32 8.87 23.83
C PHE A 13 -5.48 7.42 24.30
N HIS A 14 -4.82 6.47 23.63
CA HIS A 14 -4.77 5.08 24.10
C HIS A 14 -4.19 4.98 25.52
N HIS A 15 -3.01 5.55 25.76
CA HIS A 15 -2.34 5.44 27.06
C HIS A 15 -3.08 6.15 28.19
N ALA A 16 -3.75 7.28 27.91
CA ALA A 16 -4.39 8.09 28.94
C ALA A 16 -5.86 7.70 29.23
N VAL A 17 -6.56 7.12 28.26
CA VAL A 17 -8.01 6.84 28.38
C VAL A 17 -8.30 5.36 28.16
N VAL A 18 -7.96 4.81 26.98
CA VAL A 18 -8.41 3.46 26.59
C VAL A 18 -7.75 2.37 27.44
N ALA A 19 -6.42 2.41 27.62
CA ALA A 19 -5.69 1.39 28.36
C ALA A 19 -6.05 1.35 29.86
N PRO A 20 -6.16 2.49 30.57
CA PRO A 20 -6.65 2.50 31.95
C PRO A 20 -8.06 1.91 32.11
N THR A 21 -9.00 2.23 31.21
CA THR A 21 -10.36 1.67 31.25
C THR A 21 -10.36 0.14 31.08
N ILE A 22 -9.62 -0.37 30.09
CA ILE A 22 -9.51 -1.82 29.86
C ILE A 22 -8.85 -2.50 31.06
N ALA A 23 -7.76 -1.95 31.60
CA ALA A 23 -7.07 -2.52 32.76
C ALA A 23 -7.95 -2.57 34.02
N ALA A 24 -8.78 -1.55 34.25
CA ALA A 24 -9.65 -1.48 35.41
C ALA A 24 -10.84 -2.45 35.34
N ARG A 25 -11.49 -2.56 34.17
CA ARG A 25 -12.73 -3.35 34.01
C ARG A 25 -12.50 -4.76 33.48
N PHE A 26 -11.39 -4.99 32.77
CA PHE A 26 -11.02 -6.28 32.16
C PHE A 26 -9.55 -6.64 32.45
N PRO A 27 -9.14 -6.78 33.73
CA PRO A 27 -7.72 -6.87 34.13
C PRO A 27 -6.96 -8.08 33.58
N ARG A 28 -7.67 -9.10 33.06
CA ARG A 28 -7.08 -10.31 32.46
C ARG A 28 -7.16 -10.34 30.94
N LEU A 29 -7.78 -9.33 30.32
CA LEU A 29 -7.96 -9.29 28.87
C LEU A 29 -6.63 -9.00 28.20
N ARG A 30 -6.24 -9.89 27.29
CA ARG A 30 -5.14 -9.67 26.38
C ARG A 30 -5.70 -9.03 25.12
N TYR A 31 -5.11 -7.92 24.71
CA TYR A 31 -5.54 -7.20 23.52
C TYR A 31 -4.35 -6.61 22.79
N ALA A 32 -4.56 -6.19 21.55
CA ALA A 32 -3.68 -5.26 20.88
C ALA A 32 -4.42 -3.94 20.67
N ALA A 33 -3.70 -2.84 20.65
CA ALA A 33 -4.24 -1.54 20.31
C ALA A 33 -3.34 -0.82 19.33
N ALA A 34 -3.95 -0.25 18.31
CA ALA A 34 -3.25 0.39 17.23
C ALA A 34 -4.05 1.54 16.64
N ARG A 35 -3.37 2.35 15.85
CA ARG A 35 -3.99 3.24 14.86
C ARG A 35 -3.65 2.67 13.48
N MET A 36 -4.56 1.85 12.96
CA MET A 36 -4.44 1.08 11.71
C MET A 36 -5.79 1.11 10.98
N ASP A 37 -5.86 1.75 9.82
CA ASP A 37 -6.94 1.67 8.82
C ASP A 37 -6.60 2.61 7.64
N THR A 38 -7.50 3.51 7.24
CA THR A 38 -7.28 4.56 6.26
C THR A 38 -6.96 5.89 6.94
N GLY A 39 -6.13 6.72 6.31
CA GLY A 39 -5.93 8.10 6.76
C GLY A 39 -4.57 8.66 6.37
N SER A 40 -4.49 9.97 6.22
CA SER A 40 -3.22 10.66 5.94
C SER A 40 -2.22 10.54 7.08
N GLU A 41 -2.72 10.43 8.32
CA GLU A 41 -1.91 10.37 9.53
C GLU A 41 -1.01 9.13 9.57
N LEU A 42 -1.43 8.01 8.97
CA LEU A 42 -0.64 6.77 8.95
C LEU A 42 0.70 6.95 8.22
N PHE A 43 0.73 7.88 7.27
CA PHE A 43 1.91 8.18 6.49
C PHE A 43 2.57 9.49 6.91
N GLY A 44 2.07 10.16 7.97
CA GLY A 44 2.52 11.51 8.34
C GLY A 44 2.30 12.53 7.22
N PHE A 45 1.20 12.39 6.48
CA PHE A 45 0.74 13.36 5.47
C PHE A 45 -0.43 14.21 5.98
N ASP A 46 -0.84 14.04 7.23
CA ASP A 46 -1.90 14.83 7.82
C ASP A 46 -1.47 16.28 8.03
N THR A 47 -2.42 17.18 7.81
CA THR A 47 -2.22 18.63 7.94
C THR A 47 -3.32 19.20 8.82
N GLU A 48 -3.22 20.48 9.17
CA GLU A 48 -4.31 21.16 9.90
C GLU A 48 -5.66 21.07 9.17
N ARG A 49 -5.65 21.06 7.82
CA ARG A 49 -6.86 20.92 7.01
C ARG A 49 -7.49 19.53 7.14
N SER A 50 -6.70 18.49 7.38
CA SER A 50 -7.18 17.10 7.48
C SER A 50 -8.03 16.81 8.72
N ARG A 51 -8.24 17.81 9.60
CA ARG A 51 -9.00 17.68 10.85
C ARG A 51 -10.51 17.86 10.68
N ASP A 52 -10.97 18.16 9.47
CA ASP A 52 -12.36 18.48 9.17
C ASP A 52 -13.30 17.27 9.17
N HIS A 53 -12.76 16.04 9.08
CA HIS A 53 -13.52 14.79 9.18
C HIS A 53 -12.60 13.60 9.51
N ASP A 54 -13.16 12.55 10.13
CA ASP A 54 -12.51 11.24 10.37
C ASP A 54 -11.13 11.30 11.08
N TRP A 55 -10.73 12.46 11.59
CA TRP A 55 -9.49 12.73 12.31
C TRP A 55 -9.79 13.13 13.75
N GLY A 56 -9.03 12.58 14.69
CA GLY A 56 -9.18 12.88 16.11
C GLY A 56 -8.64 11.76 16.99
N PRO A 57 -9.01 11.72 18.28
CA PRO A 57 -8.65 10.64 19.19
C PRO A 57 -9.31 9.31 18.74
N ARG A 58 -8.54 8.44 18.07
CA ARG A 58 -9.03 7.20 17.46
C ARG A 58 -8.11 6.03 17.78
N VAL A 59 -8.68 4.88 18.14
CA VAL A 59 -7.92 3.66 18.49
C VAL A 59 -8.70 2.44 18.01
N GLN A 60 -8.03 1.54 17.32
CA GLN A 60 -8.52 0.18 17.10
C GLN A 60 -8.01 -0.70 18.23
N VAL A 61 -8.92 -1.39 18.93
CA VAL A 61 -8.64 -2.42 19.92
C VAL A 61 -8.96 -3.77 19.29
N PHE A 62 -7.99 -4.67 19.32
CA PHE A 62 -8.08 -5.99 18.74
C PHE A 62 -8.06 -7.05 19.84
N LEU A 63 -9.05 -7.94 19.81
CA LEU A 63 -9.16 -9.07 20.70
C LEU A 63 -8.69 -10.35 20.00
N ASP A 64 -8.34 -11.35 20.81
CA ASP A 64 -8.20 -12.72 20.32
C ASP A 64 -9.59 -13.34 20.09
N SER A 65 -9.64 -14.35 19.24
CA SER A 65 -10.84 -15.10 18.88
C SER A 65 -11.55 -15.68 20.11
N ALA A 66 -10.79 -16.13 21.12
CA ALA A 66 -11.32 -16.62 22.38
C ALA A 66 -12.08 -15.55 23.20
N ASP A 67 -11.72 -14.27 23.02
CA ASP A 67 -12.29 -13.13 23.74
C ASP A 67 -13.24 -12.29 22.86
N ALA A 68 -13.51 -12.71 21.62
CA ALA A 68 -14.32 -11.95 20.65
C ALA A 68 -15.72 -11.58 21.19
N GLY A 69 -16.31 -12.43 22.04
CA GLY A 69 -17.60 -12.17 22.69
C GLY A 69 -17.60 -11.00 23.69
N LEU A 70 -16.43 -10.47 24.07
CA LEU A 70 -16.29 -9.33 24.96
C LEU A 70 -16.26 -7.99 24.21
N ALA A 71 -16.21 -7.99 22.87
CA ALA A 71 -16.00 -6.77 22.08
C ALA A 71 -16.98 -5.63 22.43
N ASP A 72 -18.29 -5.94 22.50
CA ASP A 72 -19.32 -4.94 22.82
C ASP A 72 -19.20 -4.42 24.26
N GLN A 73 -18.84 -5.29 25.21
CA GLN A 73 -18.66 -4.92 26.62
C GLN A 73 -17.45 -4.01 26.81
N VAL A 74 -16.34 -4.33 26.13
CA VAL A 74 -15.12 -3.50 26.14
C VAL A 74 -15.40 -2.16 25.47
N CYS A 75 -16.11 -2.15 24.34
CA CYS A 75 -16.49 -0.93 23.64
C CYS A 75 -17.34 -0.02 24.54
N ALA A 76 -18.42 -0.57 25.13
CA ALA A 76 -19.31 0.15 26.02
C ALA A 76 -18.59 0.72 27.25
N ALA A 77 -17.71 -0.06 27.88
CA ALA A 77 -16.87 0.40 28.97
C ALA A 77 -16.02 1.61 28.55
N VAL A 78 -15.33 1.52 27.40
CA VAL A 78 -14.57 2.68 26.91
C VAL A 78 -15.49 3.85 26.64
N THR A 79 -16.66 3.66 26.02
CA THR A 79 -17.65 4.71 25.77
C THR A 79 -18.07 5.47 27.02
N GLU A 80 -18.29 4.76 28.14
CA GLU A 80 -18.67 5.34 29.44
C GLU A 80 -17.57 6.23 30.03
N ASP A 81 -16.31 5.85 29.84
CA ASP A 81 -15.15 6.56 30.41
C ASP A 81 -14.59 7.63 29.47
N LEU A 82 -15.15 7.78 28.26
CA LEU A 82 -14.70 8.78 27.29
C LEU A 82 -14.88 10.20 27.82
N PRO A 83 -13.80 11.01 27.93
CA PRO A 83 -13.97 12.43 28.22
C PRO A 83 -14.59 13.14 27.02
N ALA A 84 -15.29 14.26 27.23
CA ALA A 84 -15.88 15.04 26.13
C ALA A 84 -14.81 15.54 25.12
N SER A 85 -13.62 15.87 25.61
CA SER A 85 -12.47 16.23 24.78
C SER A 85 -11.16 15.64 25.33
N PHE A 86 -10.17 15.49 24.46
CA PHE A 86 -8.83 15.04 24.78
C PHE A 86 -7.80 15.94 24.07
N LEU A 87 -6.89 16.54 24.83
CA LEU A 87 -5.89 17.50 24.33
C LEU A 87 -6.49 18.64 23.47
N GLY A 88 -7.70 19.08 23.82
CA GLY A 88 -8.42 20.16 23.10
C GLY A 88 -9.23 19.70 21.90
N PHE A 89 -9.29 18.40 21.58
CA PHE A 89 -10.07 17.85 20.47
C PHE A 89 -11.27 17.05 20.98
N PRO A 90 -12.47 17.13 20.36
CA PRO A 90 -13.57 16.24 20.67
C PRO A 90 -13.18 14.76 20.55
N THR A 91 -13.64 13.92 21.47
CA THR A 91 -13.51 12.45 21.35
C THR A 91 -14.65 11.82 20.55
N ARG A 92 -15.67 12.63 20.27
CA ARG A 92 -16.92 12.24 19.62
C ARG A 92 -17.09 12.91 18.27
N PHE A 93 -17.95 12.32 17.44
CA PHE A 93 -18.16 12.69 16.06
C PHE A 93 -19.65 12.74 15.75
N ALA A 94 -20.06 13.83 15.08
CA ALA A 94 -21.38 13.95 14.47
C ALA A 94 -21.41 13.14 13.17
N PRO A 95 -22.48 12.39 12.88
CA PRO A 95 -22.60 11.63 11.64
C PRO A 95 -22.49 12.52 10.39
N ASP A 96 -21.82 12.01 9.37
CA ASP A 96 -21.77 12.58 8.02
C ASP A 96 -21.95 11.41 7.03
N ALA A 97 -22.88 11.55 6.09
CA ALA A 97 -23.29 10.48 5.18
C ALA A 97 -22.15 10.03 4.26
N ASP A 98 -21.21 10.92 3.95
CA ASP A 98 -20.10 10.63 3.04
C ASP A 98 -18.84 10.13 3.77
N ARG A 99 -18.91 9.96 5.10
CA ARG A 99 -17.75 9.72 5.97
C ARG A 99 -17.93 8.49 6.85
N SER A 100 -16.80 7.88 7.20
CA SER A 100 -16.79 6.65 7.97
C SER A 100 -17.18 6.89 9.43
N LEU A 101 -16.55 7.88 10.07
CA LEU A 101 -16.72 8.21 11.47
C LEU A 101 -17.53 9.50 11.64
N GLY A 102 -17.23 10.53 10.85
CA GLY A 102 -17.95 11.80 10.80
C GLY A 102 -17.09 13.01 11.13
N VAL A 103 -17.74 14.10 11.55
CA VAL A 103 -17.09 15.38 11.88
C VAL A 103 -16.88 15.48 13.40
N PRO A 104 -15.68 15.85 13.90
CA PRO A 104 -15.46 16.01 15.34
C PRO A 104 -16.47 16.96 16.00
N ALA A 105 -17.15 16.49 17.03
CA ALA A 105 -18.21 17.22 17.73
C ALA A 105 -18.30 16.78 19.20
N LEU A 106 -18.42 17.74 20.13
CA LEU A 106 -18.48 17.45 21.57
C LEU A 106 -19.71 16.62 21.96
N ASP A 107 -20.83 16.84 21.28
CA ASP A 107 -22.12 16.18 21.45
C ASP A 107 -22.36 15.06 20.42
N GLY A 108 -21.31 14.64 19.70
CA GLY A 108 -21.39 13.59 18.70
C GLY A 108 -21.81 12.23 19.25
N ALA A 109 -22.58 11.46 18.46
CA ALA A 109 -23.06 10.14 18.87
C ALA A 109 -22.01 9.02 18.68
N ARG A 110 -21.03 9.21 17.80
CA ARG A 110 -19.99 8.22 17.47
C ARG A 110 -18.67 8.59 18.13
N HIS A 111 -17.77 7.62 18.31
CA HIS A 111 -16.41 7.86 18.80
C HIS A 111 -15.38 7.03 18.04
N GLY A 112 -14.12 7.45 18.13
CA GLY A 112 -13.00 6.88 17.40
C GLY A 112 -12.46 5.53 17.90
N VAL A 113 -12.99 5.00 19.00
CA VAL A 113 -12.60 3.69 19.53
C VAL A 113 -13.43 2.59 18.88
N THR A 114 -12.77 1.59 18.33
CA THR A 114 -13.41 0.37 17.79
C THR A 114 -12.82 -0.84 18.49
N VAL A 115 -13.65 -1.86 18.73
CA VAL A 115 -13.22 -3.12 19.34
C VAL A 115 -13.66 -4.27 18.43
N THR A 116 -12.73 -5.14 18.05
CA THR A 116 -13.04 -6.25 17.13
C THR A 116 -12.06 -7.40 17.33
N ASP A 117 -12.44 -8.60 16.90
CA ASP A 117 -11.51 -9.72 16.77
C ASP A 117 -10.49 -9.44 15.65
N VAL A 118 -9.21 -9.75 15.91
CA VAL A 118 -8.11 -9.45 14.98
C VAL A 118 -8.26 -10.22 13.66
N ALA A 119 -8.64 -11.49 13.71
CA ALA A 119 -8.77 -12.33 12.52
C ALA A 119 -9.93 -11.87 11.65
N ALA A 120 -11.09 -11.60 12.25
CA ALA A 120 -12.26 -11.04 11.56
C ALA A 120 -11.96 -9.69 10.92
N TRP A 121 -11.14 -8.85 11.56
CA TRP A 121 -10.71 -7.59 10.97
C TRP A 121 -9.78 -7.80 9.77
N CYS A 122 -8.78 -8.69 9.87
CA CYS A 122 -7.93 -9.03 8.74
C CYS A 122 -8.74 -9.58 7.55
N GLN A 123 -9.66 -10.51 7.81
CA GLN A 123 -10.57 -11.04 6.79
C GLN A 123 -11.39 -9.94 6.10
N ARG A 124 -11.91 -8.97 6.88
CA ARG A 124 -12.68 -7.86 6.32
C ARG A 124 -11.85 -6.89 5.48
N VAL A 125 -10.62 -6.58 5.88
CA VAL A 125 -9.80 -5.54 5.23
C VAL A 125 -8.84 -6.07 4.17
N LEU A 126 -8.48 -7.36 4.24
CA LEU A 126 -7.54 -8.04 3.32
C LEU A 126 -8.19 -9.21 2.56
N GLY A 127 -9.22 -9.84 3.13
CA GLY A 127 -9.80 -11.08 2.59
C GLY A 127 -9.07 -12.36 2.99
N PHE A 128 -8.11 -12.24 3.91
CA PHE A 128 -7.35 -13.34 4.52
C PHE A 128 -6.76 -12.89 5.86
N ASP A 129 -6.27 -13.82 6.67
CA ASP A 129 -5.48 -13.51 7.86
C ASP A 129 -3.98 -13.74 7.56
N PRO A 130 -3.10 -12.73 7.71
CA PRO A 130 -1.66 -12.91 7.53
C PRO A 130 -1.04 -14.00 8.43
N ALA A 131 -1.69 -14.34 9.55
CA ALA A 131 -1.26 -15.42 10.44
C ALA A 131 -1.28 -16.80 9.75
N ASP A 132 -2.12 -16.99 8.73
CA ASP A 132 -2.28 -18.26 8.02
C ASP A 132 -1.20 -18.48 6.95
N GLY A 133 -0.39 -17.46 6.67
CA GLY A 133 0.61 -17.47 5.60
C GLY A 133 0.00 -17.14 4.24
N PRO A 134 0.14 -15.88 3.76
CA PRO A 134 -0.57 -15.43 2.55
C PRO A 134 -0.12 -16.19 1.29
N GLY A 135 -1.09 -16.65 0.51
CA GLY A 135 -0.89 -17.29 -0.78
C GLY A 135 -0.65 -16.29 -1.92
N ARG A 136 -0.51 -16.82 -3.15
CA ARG A 136 -0.29 -15.98 -4.35
C ARG A 136 -1.45 -15.02 -4.59
N LEU A 137 -2.68 -15.52 -4.50
CA LEU A 137 -3.88 -14.70 -4.69
C LEU A 137 -3.96 -13.60 -3.63
N ASP A 138 -3.63 -13.90 -2.37
CA ASP A 138 -3.65 -12.92 -1.29
C ASP A 138 -2.70 -11.75 -1.57
N TRP A 139 -1.47 -12.05 -1.98
CA TRP A 139 -0.50 -11.01 -2.35
C TRP A 139 -0.91 -10.21 -3.58
N LEU A 140 -1.37 -10.88 -4.65
CA LEU A 140 -1.63 -10.22 -5.92
C LEU A 140 -2.99 -9.52 -5.97
N ALA A 141 -3.98 -9.96 -5.19
CA ALA A 141 -5.29 -9.33 -5.07
C ALA A 141 -5.35 -8.19 -4.06
N THR A 142 -4.31 -8.02 -3.24
CA THR A 142 -4.25 -6.91 -2.28
C THR A 142 -3.59 -5.69 -2.94
N PRO A 143 -4.30 -4.56 -3.13
CA PRO A 143 -3.69 -3.34 -3.66
C PRO A 143 -2.53 -2.86 -2.78
N THR A 144 -1.50 -2.26 -3.37
CA THR A 144 -0.35 -1.78 -2.59
C THR A 144 -0.75 -0.73 -1.56
N GLN A 145 -1.79 0.05 -1.83
CA GLN A 145 -2.35 0.98 -0.84
C GLN A 145 -2.79 0.26 0.44
N ARG A 146 -3.47 -0.90 0.32
CA ARG A 146 -3.95 -1.66 1.49
C ARG A 146 -2.78 -2.24 2.27
N LEU A 147 -1.76 -2.76 1.59
CA LEU A 147 -0.51 -3.20 2.22
C LEU A 147 0.20 -2.03 2.92
N ALA A 148 0.28 -0.86 2.27
CA ALA A 148 0.85 0.35 2.85
C ALA A 148 0.10 0.79 4.12
N GLU A 149 -1.24 0.87 4.07
CA GLU A 149 -2.10 1.22 5.21
C GLU A 149 -1.94 0.24 6.39
N PHE A 150 -1.92 -1.06 6.10
CA PHE A 150 -1.75 -2.11 7.11
C PHE A 150 -0.38 -2.05 7.80
N THR A 151 0.67 -1.64 7.07
CA THR A 151 2.05 -1.63 7.55
C THR A 151 2.51 -0.27 8.09
N ALA A 152 1.88 0.86 7.71
CA ALA A 152 2.35 2.20 8.06
C ALA A 152 1.79 2.74 9.39
N GLY A 153 0.66 2.21 9.87
CA GLY A 153 0.08 2.59 11.15
C GLY A 153 0.97 2.27 12.36
N ASP A 154 0.44 2.53 13.55
CA ASP A 154 1.22 2.42 14.78
C ASP A 154 0.53 1.48 15.77
N VAL A 155 1.31 0.60 16.42
CA VAL A 155 0.82 -0.33 17.43
C VAL A 155 1.32 0.14 18.78
N PHE A 156 0.38 0.51 19.66
CA PHE A 156 0.65 1.09 20.97
C PHE A 156 0.80 0.01 22.05
N HIS A 157 0.12 -1.11 21.84
CA HIS A 157 0.09 -2.26 22.75
C HIS A 157 -0.19 -3.53 21.94
N ASP A 158 0.45 -4.64 22.30
CA ASP A 158 0.16 -5.95 21.72
C ASP A 158 0.49 -7.04 22.74
N ALA A 159 -0.55 -7.57 23.37
CA ALA A 159 -0.49 -8.71 24.28
C ALA A 159 -1.21 -9.95 23.69
N LEU A 160 -1.59 -9.91 22.41
CA LEU A 160 -2.25 -11.05 21.77
C LEU A 160 -1.27 -12.22 21.61
N PRO A 161 -1.76 -13.47 21.57
CA PRO A 161 -0.91 -14.64 21.34
C PRO A 161 -0.06 -14.49 20.08
N ASP A 162 1.20 -14.90 20.18
CA ASP A 162 2.12 -14.85 19.06
C ASP A 162 1.62 -15.69 17.89
N VAL A 163 1.72 -15.13 16.69
CA VAL A 163 1.53 -15.89 15.46
C VAL A 163 2.90 -16.36 14.99
N VAL A 164 3.04 -17.67 14.74
CA VAL A 164 4.28 -18.21 14.17
C VAL A 164 4.29 -17.86 12.69
N ALA A 165 4.98 -16.79 12.32
CA ALA A 165 5.28 -16.57 10.92
C ALA A 165 6.34 -17.60 10.49
N ARG A 166 6.16 -18.22 9.31
CA ARG A 166 7.17 -19.12 8.73
C ARG A 166 8.52 -18.43 8.47
N SER A 167 8.58 -17.10 8.57
CA SER A 167 9.71 -16.24 8.21
C SER A 167 10.11 -15.19 9.26
N ALA A 168 9.37 -15.03 10.37
CA ALA A 168 9.69 -14.08 11.44
C ALA A 168 9.33 -14.73 12.79
N GLY A 169 10.15 -14.56 13.82
CA GLY A 169 9.99 -15.25 15.10
C GLY A 169 8.71 -14.91 15.88
N VAL A 170 8.77 -15.04 17.20
CA VAL A 170 7.66 -14.77 18.13
C VAL A 170 7.52 -13.24 18.29
N VAL A 171 6.46 -12.61 17.74
CA VAL A 171 6.35 -11.12 17.66
C VAL A 171 4.94 -10.56 17.97
N GLY A 172 4.16 -11.15 18.86
CA GLY A 172 2.80 -10.70 19.20
C GLY A 172 1.77 -11.00 18.10
N GLY A 173 0.48 -10.97 18.44
CA GLY A 173 -0.58 -11.38 17.50
C GLY A 173 -0.79 -10.40 16.34
N LEU A 174 -0.86 -9.10 16.60
CA LEU A 174 -1.08 -8.08 15.56
C LEU A 174 0.25 -7.66 14.89
N THR A 175 1.28 -7.48 15.70
CA THR A 175 2.61 -7.10 15.25
C THR A 175 3.23 -8.19 14.38
N GLY A 176 3.01 -9.47 14.70
CA GLY A 176 3.37 -10.60 13.84
C GLY A 176 2.68 -10.57 12.47
N ARG A 177 1.37 -10.29 12.43
CA ARG A 177 0.63 -10.13 11.15
C ARG A 177 1.18 -8.99 10.30
N ARG A 178 1.56 -7.86 10.93
CA ARG A 178 2.22 -6.74 10.23
C ARG A 178 3.60 -7.14 9.70
N ALA A 179 4.37 -7.91 10.46
CA ALA A 179 5.68 -8.40 10.03
C ALA A 179 5.59 -9.31 8.81
N VAL A 180 4.56 -10.18 8.72
CA VAL A 180 4.31 -11.01 7.54
C VAL A 180 4.07 -10.16 6.29
N LEU A 181 3.32 -9.06 6.42
CA LEU A 181 3.02 -8.17 5.30
C LEU A 181 4.05 -7.05 5.10
N ALA A 182 5.10 -6.98 5.94
CA ALA A 182 6.09 -5.90 5.91
C ALA A 182 6.74 -5.75 4.53
N TRP A 183 6.96 -6.86 3.83
CA TRP A 183 7.39 -6.84 2.43
C TRP A 183 7.01 -8.11 1.68
N TYR A 184 6.99 -8.04 0.35
CA TYR A 184 6.75 -9.18 -0.52
C TYR A 184 7.79 -10.30 -0.34
N PRO A 185 7.37 -11.58 -0.40
CA PRO A 185 8.28 -12.70 -0.61
C PRO A 185 9.07 -12.53 -1.93
N PRO A 186 10.30 -13.05 -2.04
CA PRO A 186 11.18 -12.77 -3.19
C PRO A 186 10.55 -13.05 -4.57
N ASP A 187 9.83 -14.15 -4.72
CA ASP A 187 9.21 -14.52 -6.00
C ASP A 187 8.01 -13.65 -6.35
N ILE A 188 7.18 -13.28 -5.37
CA ILE A 188 6.11 -12.30 -5.55
C ILE A 188 6.71 -10.94 -5.91
N TRP A 189 7.80 -10.54 -5.26
CA TRP A 189 8.47 -9.27 -5.55
C TRP A 189 9.04 -9.22 -6.97
N ARG A 190 9.70 -10.30 -7.41
CA ARG A 190 10.15 -10.46 -8.81
C ARG A 190 8.98 -10.32 -9.78
N TYR A 191 7.86 -10.96 -9.49
CA TYR A 191 6.67 -10.91 -10.34
C TYR A 191 6.10 -9.48 -10.48
N VAL A 192 5.91 -8.76 -9.36
CA VAL A 192 5.35 -7.39 -9.42
C VAL A 192 6.31 -6.41 -10.08
N LEU A 193 7.64 -6.57 -9.89
CA LEU A 193 8.64 -5.77 -10.60
C LEU A 193 8.69 -6.12 -12.08
N ALA A 194 8.56 -7.40 -12.44
CA ALA A 194 8.51 -7.82 -13.84
C ALA A 194 7.29 -7.21 -14.55
N ALA A 195 6.12 -7.20 -13.89
CA ALA A 195 4.93 -6.55 -14.41
C ALA A 195 5.09 -5.03 -14.52
N ALA A 196 5.74 -4.37 -13.56
CA ALA A 196 6.03 -2.93 -13.63
C ALA A 196 6.92 -2.58 -14.84
N TRP A 197 7.98 -3.34 -15.07
CA TRP A 197 8.83 -3.16 -16.24
C TRP A 197 8.13 -3.51 -17.55
N ALA A 198 7.26 -4.52 -17.57
CA ALA A 198 6.45 -4.86 -18.74
C ALA A 198 5.48 -3.73 -19.13
N ARG A 199 4.89 -3.04 -18.14
CA ARG A 199 4.06 -1.86 -18.37
C ARG A 199 4.86 -0.72 -19.00
N VAL A 200 6.04 -0.42 -18.48
CA VAL A 200 6.95 0.58 -19.07
C VAL A 200 7.29 0.20 -20.52
N ALA A 201 7.69 -1.05 -20.75
CA ALA A 201 8.03 -1.57 -22.08
C ALA A 201 6.91 -1.40 -23.12
N GLY A 202 5.65 -1.48 -22.69
CA GLY A 202 4.50 -1.30 -23.55
C GLY A 202 4.31 0.13 -24.07
N GLU A 203 4.89 1.15 -23.41
CA GLU A 203 4.65 2.56 -23.73
C GLU A 203 5.91 3.35 -24.11
N GLU A 204 7.13 2.82 -23.91
CA GLU A 204 8.39 3.56 -24.15
C GLU A 204 8.46 4.34 -25.49
N PRO A 205 8.10 3.76 -26.65
CA PRO A 205 8.22 4.48 -27.93
C PRO A 205 7.09 5.50 -28.16
N PHE A 206 6.02 5.50 -27.37
CA PHE A 206 4.79 6.23 -27.70
C PHE A 206 4.93 7.75 -27.61
N VAL A 207 5.79 8.26 -26.73
CA VAL A 207 6.08 9.71 -26.66
C VAL A 207 6.64 10.22 -27.98
N GLY A 208 7.59 9.49 -28.57
CA GLY A 208 8.14 9.83 -29.88
C GLY A 208 7.13 9.68 -31.02
N ARG A 209 6.27 8.66 -30.95
CA ARG A 209 5.19 8.42 -31.92
C ARG A 209 4.13 9.53 -31.93
N CYS A 210 3.74 10.05 -30.76
CA CYS A 210 2.90 11.24 -30.67
C CYS A 210 3.61 12.44 -31.32
N GLY A 211 4.92 12.55 -31.10
CA GLY A 211 5.76 13.58 -31.70
C GLY A 211 5.78 13.59 -33.23
N GLU A 212 5.80 12.43 -33.89
CA GLU A 212 5.81 12.32 -35.36
C GLU A 212 4.57 12.94 -36.02
N VAL A 213 3.44 12.97 -35.32
CA VAL A 213 2.17 13.53 -35.82
C VAL A 213 1.84 14.88 -35.20
N GLY A 214 2.75 15.46 -34.39
CA GLY A 214 2.54 16.73 -33.71
C GLY A 214 1.51 16.69 -32.56
N ASP A 215 1.19 15.51 -32.05
CA ASP A 215 0.23 15.34 -30.95
C ASP A 215 0.89 15.63 -29.59
N GLU A 216 0.94 16.92 -29.25
CA GLU A 216 1.56 17.38 -28.01
C GLU A 216 0.77 16.96 -26.76
N ILE A 217 -0.57 16.92 -26.85
CA ILE A 217 -1.44 16.50 -25.74
C ILE A 217 -1.26 15.00 -25.48
N GLY A 218 -1.32 14.17 -26.52
CA GLY A 218 -1.07 12.74 -26.41
C GLY A 218 0.32 12.43 -25.86
N GLY A 219 1.34 13.16 -26.34
CA GLY A 219 2.70 13.05 -25.80
C GLY A 219 2.79 13.37 -24.31
N ALA A 220 2.07 14.39 -23.83
CA ALA A 220 2.01 14.74 -22.42
C ALA A 220 1.29 13.67 -21.59
N VAL A 221 0.15 13.16 -22.08
CA VAL A 221 -0.63 12.11 -21.40
C VAL A 221 0.16 10.81 -21.27
N VAL A 222 0.80 10.35 -22.34
CA VAL A 222 1.68 9.17 -22.33
C VAL A 222 2.85 9.37 -21.37
N THR A 223 3.49 10.55 -21.41
CA THR A 223 4.59 10.86 -20.48
C THR A 223 4.13 10.80 -19.03
N ALA A 224 2.95 11.35 -18.70
CA ALA A 224 2.40 11.30 -17.36
C ALA A 224 2.11 9.87 -16.88
N ARG A 225 1.62 9.01 -17.77
CA ARG A 225 1.39 7.58 -17.48
C ARG A 225 2.70 6.85 -17.19
N ILE A 226 3.72 7.03 -18.04
CA ILE A 226 5.04 6.43 -17.83
C ILE A 226 5.64 6.92 -16.52
N VAL A 227 5.60 8.24 -16.24
CA VAL A 227 6.13 8.81 -14.99
C VAL A 227 5.40 8.24 -13.77
N ARG A 228 4.07 8.07 -13.82
CA ARG A 228 3.31 7.40 -12.76
C ARG A 228 3.83 5.99 -12.52
N ASP A 229 4.04 5.21 -13.58
CA ASP A 229 4.51 3.83 -13.48
C ASP A 229 5.97 3.75 -12.98
N LEU A 230 6.83 4.68 -13.38
CA LEU A 230 8.20 4.80 -12.86
C LEU A 230 8.25 5.22 -11.38
N MET A 231 7.39 6.12 -10.91
CA MET A 231 7.29 6.47 -9.49
C MET A 231 6.86 5.26 -8.65
N ARG A 232 5.87 4.50 -9.14
CA ARG A 232 5.43 3.25 -8.48
C ARG A 232 6.56 2.21 -8.46
N LEU A 233 7.27 2.05 -9.57
CA LEU A 233 8.44 1.16 -9.65
C LEU A 233 9.55 1.58 -8.69
N ALA A 234 9.86 2.87 -8.59
CA ALA A 234 10.87 3.39 -7.67
C ALA A 234 10.54 3.06 -6.21
N LEU A 235 9.27 3.20 -5.82
CA LEU A 235 8.79 2.82 -4.49
C LEU A 235 8.95 1.30 -4.26
N LEU A 236 8.55 0.47 -5.21
CA LEU A 236 8.72 -0.98 -5.12
C LEU A 236 10.20 -1.41 -5.06
N VAL A 237 11.08 -0.73 -5.78
CA VAL A 237 12.54 -0.95 -5.70
C VAL A 237 13.08 -0.52 -4.33
N GLY A 238 12.60 0.61 -3.81
CA GLY A 238 12.94 1.12 -2.48
C GLY A 238 12.27 0.41 -1.31
N ARG A 239 11.63 -0.75 -1.53
CA ARG A 239 10.87 -1.51 -0.53
C ARG A 239 9.79 -0.70 0.20
N CYS A 240 9.11 0.17 -0.54
CA CYS A 240 7.98 0.96 -0.07
C CYS A 240 6.74 0.61 -0.90
N TYR A 241 5.64 0.24 -0.26
CA TYR A 241 4.38 0.03 -0.98
C TYR A 241 3.86 1.37 -1.50
N PRO A 242 3.54 1.49 -2.81
CA PRO A 242 2.90 2.70 -3.32
C PRO A 242 1.58 2.98 -2.59
N PRO A 243 1.40 4.19 -2.01
CA PRO A 243 0.18 4.54 -1.30
C PRO A 243 -0.94 4.94 -2.28
N TYR A 244 -2.06 5.43 -1.73
CA TYR A 244 -3.12 6.04 -2.54
C TYR A 244 -2.59 7.12 -3.49
N HIS A 245 -3.16 7.19 -4.70
CA HIS A 245 -2.59 7.97 -5.81
C HIS A 245 -2.35 9.45 -5.49
N LYS A 246 -3.19 10.06 -4.63
CA LYS A 246 -3.00 11.47 -4.22
C LYS A 246 -1.70 11.72 -3.46
N TRP A 247 -1.13 10.69 -2.84
CA TRP A 247 0.12 10.74 -2.07
C TRP A 247 1.31 10.13 -2.82
N LEU A 248 1.13 9.66 -4.06
CA LEU A 248 2.19 8.98 -4.81
C LEU A 248 3.46 9.84 -4.92
N GLY A 249 3.30 11.10 -5.35
CA GLY A 249 4.42 12.04 -5.46
C GLY A 249 5.07 12.35 -4.11
N SER A 250 4.27 12.52 -3.05
CA SER A 250 4.77 12.79 -1.70
C SER A 250 5.56 11.62 -1.12
N ALA A 251 5.11 10.38 -1.35
CA ALA A 251 5.83 9.18 -0.92
C ALA A 251 7.10 8.97 -1.76
N PHE A 252 7.01 9.14 -3.08
CA PHE A 252 8.15 9.04 -3.98
C PHE A 252 9.26 10.04 -3.61
N ALA A 253 8.90 11.29 -3.29
CA ALA A 253 9.86 12.32 -2.88
C ALA A 253 10.55 12.05 -1.54
N ARG A 254 10.10 11.07 -0.75
CA ARG A 254 10.75 10.65 0.50
C ARG A 254 11.78 9.53 0.30
N LEU A 255 11.89 8.95 -0.90
CA LEU A 255 12.93 7.98 -1.21
C LEU A 255 14.31 8.67 -1.27
N PRO A 256 15.41 7.93 -1.01
CA PRO A 256 16.74 8.38 -1.38
C PRO A 256 16.82 8.71 -2.89
N ASP A 257 17.40 9.86 -3.22
CA ASP A 257 17.42 10.42 -4.58
C ASP A 257 18.81 10.95 -4.97
N ASP A 258 19.88 10.29 -4.52
CA ASP A 258 21.26 10.72 -4.78
C ASP A 258 21.61 10.79 -6.29
N ASP A 259 20.86 10.07 -7.12
CA ASP A 259 21.03 10.03 -8.58
C ASP A 259 20.13 11.03 -9.35
N GLY A 260 19.29 11.81 -8.65
CA GLY A 260 18.44 12.85 -9.23
C GLY A 260 17.23 12.34 -10.04
N LEU A 261 16.73 11.13 -9.76
CA LEU A 261 15.52 10.59 -10.41
C LEU A 261 14.31 11.51 -10.25
N CYS A 262 14.11 12.13 -9.08
CA CYS A 262 12.96 13.01 -8.84
C CYS A 262 12.95 14.22 -9.78
N ALA A 263 14.09 14.92 -9.87
CA ALA A 263 14.26 16.06 -10.76
C ALA A 263 14.10 15.65 -12.24
N THR A 264 14.58 14.45 -12.60
CA THR A 264 14.48 13.91 -13.96
C THR A 264 13.02 13.65 -14.38
N LEU A 265 12.22 13.02 -13.51
CA LEU A 265 10.80 12.77 -13.77
C LEU A 265 9.98 14.07 -13.80
N ALA A 266 10.27 15.02 -12.91
CA ALA A 266 9.64 16.34 -12.94
C ALA A 266 9.93 17.10 -14.24
N ALA A 267 11.19 17.02 -14.73
CA ALA A 267 11.57 17.59 -16.01
C ALA A 267 10.89 16.90 -17.21
N ALA A 268 10.64 15.59 -17.14
CA ALA A 268 9.87 14.89 -18.17
C ALA A 268 8.41 15.39 -18.23
N LEU A 269 7.75 15.52 -17.08
CA LEU A 269 6.34 15.98 -16.98
C LEU A 269 6.14 17.42 -17.47
N SER A 270 7.07 18.30 -17.14
CA SER A 270 7.00 19.73 -17.47
C SER A 270 7.49 20.06 -18.88
N ALA A 271 8.14 19.12 -19.56
CA ALA A 271 8.68 19.35 -20.89
C ALA A 271 7.59 19.54 -21.94
N THR A 272 7.80 20.50 -22.83
CA THR A 272 7.12 20.60 -24.11
C THR A 272 7.99 19.97 -25.20
N GLY A 273 7.35 19.31 -26.16
CA GLY A 273 8.03 18.63 -27.25
C GLY A 273 8.55 17.23 -26.89
N TRP A 274 8.26 16.29 -27.78
CA TRP A 274 8.53 14.86 -27.58
C TRP A 274 10.01 14.53 -27.37
N SER A 275 10.93 15.26 -28.01
CA SER A 275 12.37 14.96 -27.94
C SER A 275 12.95 15.24 -26.55
N VAL A 276 12.45 16.28 -25.87
CA VAL A 276 12.85 16.62 -24.50
C VAL A 276 12.29 15.58 -23.53
N ARG A 277 11.01 15.22 -23.67
CA ARG A 277 10.36 14.16 -22.88
C ARG A 277 11.09 12.83 -23.02
N GLN A 278 11.38 12.40 -24.25
CA GLN A 278 12.11 11.16 -24.50
C GLN A 278 13.47 11.16 -23.80
N ARG A 279 14.26 12.24 -23.91
CA ARG A 279 15.57 12.31 -23.24
C ARG A 279 15.45 12.17 -21.73
N ARG A 280 14.48 12.85 -21.10
CA ARG A 280 14.27 12.76 -19.64
C ARG A 280 13.75 11.40 -19.20
N LEU A 281 12.84 10.80 -19.97
CA LEU A 281 12.37 9.44 -19.70
C LEU A 281 13.49 8.42 -19.84
N CYS A 282 14.32 8.52 -20.88
CA CYS A 282 15.49 7.65 -21.06
C CYS A 282 16.43 7.71 -19.86
N GLN A 283 16.76 8.92 -19.39
CA GLN A 283 17.55 9.11 -18.17
C GLN A 283 16.91 8.40 -16.97
N ALA A 284 15.61 8.59 -16.75
CA ALA A 284 14.90 7.94 -15.64
C ALA A 284 14.87 6.41 -15.76
N TYR A 285 14.77 5.87 -16.98
CA TYR A 285 14.82 4.43 -17.23
C TYR A 285 16.17 3.84 -16.83
N GLU A 286 17.28 4.48 -17.23
CA GLU A 286 18.63 4.00 -16.91
C GLU A 286 18.89 4.02 -15.40
N LEU A 287 18.46 5.09 -14.71
CA LEU A 287 18.56 5.17 -13.25
C LEU A 287 17.81 4.03 -12.55
N LEU A 288 16.54 3.80 -12.91
CA LEU A 288 15.75 2.71 -12.30
C LEU A 288 16.23 1.32 -12.71
N ALA A 289 16.80 1.16 -13.91
CA ALA A 289 17.43 -0.07 -14.36
C ALA A 289 18.64 -0.42 -13.47
N VAL A 290 19.50 0.58 -13.16
CA VAL A 290 20.61 0.43 -12.21
C VAL A 290 20.09 0.04 -10.83
N ARG A 291 19.12 0.79 -10.28
CA ARG A 291 18.54 0.48 -8.96
C ARG A 291 17.90 -0.92 -8.91
N THR A 292 17.27 -1.36 -10.00
CA THR A 292 16.69 -2.71 -10.11
C THR A 292 17.79 -3.79 -10.08
N ASN A 293 18.88 -3.61 -10.82
CA ASN A 293 20.02 -4.55 -10.81
C ASN A 293 20.64 -4.67 -9.40
N GLN A 294 20.72 -3.56 -8.66
CA GLN A 294 21.26 -3.53 -7.30
C GLN A 294 20.45 -4.36 -6.30
N LEU A 295 19.18 -4.66 -6.58
CA LEU A 295 18.38 -5.55 -5.74
C LEU A 295 18.85 -7.01 -5.77
N ALA A 296 19.66 -7.38 -6.77
CA ALA A 296 20.15 -8.74 -6.97
C ALA A 296 19.03 -9.81 -7.03
N LEU A 297 17.86 -9.43 -7.54
CA LEU A 297 16.71 -10.33 -7.68
C LEU A 297 16.79 -11.20 -8.94
N ALA A 298 17.62 -10.82 -9.92
CA ALA A 298 17.88 -11.56 -11.14
C ALA A 298 19.32 -11.32 -11.61
N ALA A 299 19.74 -12.02 -12.67
CA ALA A 299 20.99 -11.70 -13.35
C ALA A 299 20.97 -10.23 -13.84
N PRO A 300 22.08 -9.47 -13.71
CA PRO A 300 22.13 -8.09 -14.15
C PRO A 300 21.79 -7.94 -15.64
N VAL A 301 21.02 -6.91 -15.97
CA VAL A 301 20.66 -6.56 -17.34
C VAL A 301 21.33 -5.23 -17.70
N GLU A 302 21.95 -5.15 -18.88
CA GLU A 302 22.61 -3.92 -19.37
C GLU A 302 21.63 -2.73 -19.33
N PRO A 303 21.89 -1.69 -18.50
CA PRO A 303 20.93 -0.66 -18.13
C PRO A 303 20.94 0.56 -19.05
N THR A 304 21.51 0.46 -20.24
CA THR A 304 21.61 1.56 -21.21
C THR A 304 20.52 1.52 -22.27
N VAL A 305 20.04 2.70 -22.65
CA VAL A 305 19.05 2.85 -23.74
C VAL A 305 19.64 2.51 -25.11
N ARG A 306 18.76 2.16 -26.04
CA ARG A 306 19.09 1.68 -27.38
C ARG A 306 18.02 2.12 -28.40
N PRO A 307 18.33 2.10 -29.71
CA PRO A 307 17.33 2.34 -30.74
C PRO A 307 16.16 1.35 -30.67
N PHE A 308 14.94 1.86 -30.86
CA PHE A 308 13.75 1.04 -30.95
C PHE A 308 13.60 0.45 -32.35
N ARG A 309 14.19 -0.73 -32.58
CA ARG A 309 14.21 -1.39 -33.89
C ARG A 309 14.78 -0.43 -34.95
N ASP A 310 14.09 -0.26 -36.07
CA ASP A 310 14.49 0.63 -37.17
C ASP A 310 13.90 2.05 -37.03
N ARG A 311 13.39 2.44 -35.84
CA ARG A 311 12.76 3.75 -35.60
C ARG A 311 13.72 4.72 -34.91
N PRO A 312 13.53 6.05 -35.07
CA PRO A 312 14.43 7.07 -34.49
C PRO A 312 14.25 7.29 -32.97
N PHE A 313 13.56 6.38 -32.28
CA PHE A 313 13.26 6.51 -30.85
C PHE A 313 14.25 5.72 -30.01
N LEU A 314 14.54 6.22 -28.81
CA LEU A 314 15.33 5.51 -27.83
C LEU A 314 14.40 4.87 -26.78
N VAL A 315 14.72 3.64 -26.41
CA VAL A 315 14.04 2.86 -25.36
C VAL A 315 15.08 2.17 -24.50
N LEU A 316 14.74 1.84 -23.26
CA LEU A 316 15.54 0.92 -22.45
C LEU A 316 15.46 -0.51 -23.01
N ASP A 317 14.37 -0.82 -23.72
CA ASP A 317 13.93 -2.19 -23.98
C ASP A 317 13.64 -2.89 -22.64
N ALA A 318 12.74 -2.26 -21.87
CA ALA A 318 12.37 -2.64 -20.51
C ALA A 318 11.84 -4.08 -20.41
N ALA A 319 11.37 -4.67 -21.52
CA ALA A 319 10.98 -6.08 -21.60
C ALA A 319 12.13 -7.03 -21.22
N ARG A 320 13.39 -6.60 -21.38
CA ARG A 320 14.58 -7.36 -20.94
C ARG A 320 14.65 -7.49 -19.42
N PHE A 321 14.35 -6.42 -18.69
CA PHE A 321 14.27 -6.42 -17.22
C PHE A 321 13.09 -7.27 -16.74
N ALA A 322 11.91 -7.09 -17.36
CA ALA A 322 10.74 -7.90 -17.07
C ALA A 322 11.03 -9.40 -17.21
N ARG A 323 11.67 -9.81 -18.32
CA ARG A 323 12.03 -11.20 -18.59
C ARG A 323 13.07 -11.74 -17.62
N ALA A 324 14.09 -10.97 -17.28
CA ALA A 324 15.13 -11.40 -16.33
C ALA A 324 14.54 -11.68 -14.94
N LEU A 325 13.71 -10.75 -14.44
CA LEU A 325 13.01 -10.91 -13.16
C LEU A 325 12.05 -12.10 -13.18
N TRP A 326 11.23 -12.23 -14.23
CA TRP A 326 10.30 -13.35 -14.37
C TRP A 326 11.02 -14.70 -14.45
N SER A 327 12.14 -14.78 -15.19
CA SER A 327 12.91 -16.02 -15.33
C SER A 327 13.59 -16.46 -14.03
N ALA A 328 13.83 -15.52 -13.12
CA ALA A 328 14.42 -15.77 -11.80
C ALA A 328 13.39 -16.22 -10.74
N ILE A 329 12.09 -16.25 -11.07
CA ILE A 329 11.05 -16.77 -10.16
C ILE A 329 11.24 -18.28 -10.00
N GLY A 330 11.38 -18.75 -8.76
CA GLY A 330 11.51 -20.18 -8.45
C GLY A 330 10.16 -20.91 -8.52
N ASP A 331 9.12 -20.28 -7.99
CA ASP A 331 7.75 -20.77 -7.96
C ASP A 331 7.23 -21.06 -9.39
N ARG A 332 6.91 -22.33 -9.66
CA ARG A 332 6.40 -22.78 -10.97
C ARG A 332 4.98 -22.30 -11.26
N GLY A 333 4.12 -22.26 -10.24
CA GLY A 333 2.75 -21.79 -10.38
C GLY A 333 2.72 -20.29 -10.71
N LEU A 334 3.56 -19.50 -10.05
CA LEU A 334 3.69 -18.07 -10.33
C LEU A 334 4.31 -17.78 -11.70
N ARG A 335 5.23 -18.63 -12.18
CA ARG A 335 5.75 -18.50 -13.56
C ARG A 335 4.72 -18.85 -14.63
N ALA A 336 3.76 -19.72 -14.31
CA ALA A 336 2.73 -20.14 -15.25
C ALA A 336 1.63 -19.09 -15.47
N VAL A 337 1.49 -18.09 -14.58
CA VAL A 337 0.49 -17.03 -14.75
C VAL A 337 0.98 -15.93 -15.71
N PRO A 338 0.07 -15.27 -16.45
CA PRO A 338 0.41 -14.10 -17.26
C PRO A 338 1.06 -12.98 -16.42
N VAL A 339 2.01 -12.25 -16.99
CA VAL A 339 2.70 -11.13 -16.31
C VAL A 339 1.86 -9.85 -16.41
N LEU A 340 0.73 -9.82 -15.71
CA LEU A 340 -0.15 -8.64 -15.61
C LEU A 340 0.14 -7.81 -14.35
N GLY A 341 0.63 -8.46 -13.29
CA GLY A 341 0.98 -7.81 -12.01
C GLY A 341 -0.09 -7.99 -10.94
N ALA A 342 0.07 -7.25 -9.84
CA ALA A 342 -0.95 -7.14 -8.79
C ALA A 342 -2.18 -6.35 -9.28
N VAL A 343 -3.29 -6.42 -8.53
CA VAL A 343 -4.58 -5.83 -8.93
C VAL A 343 -4.49 -4.36 -9.35
N ASP A 344 -3.65 -3.57 -8.67
CA ASP A 344 -3.47 -2.14 -8.92
C ASP A 344 -2.37 -1.82 -9.96
N GLN A 345 -1.81 -2.84 -10.59
CA GLN A 345 -1.09 -2.77 -11.87
C GLN A 345 -2.00 -3.11 -13.06
N VAL A 346 -3.17 -3.72 -12.80
CA VAL A 346 -4.17 -4.11 -13.81
C VAL A 346 -5.31 -3.08 -13.91
N VAL A 347 -5.82 -2.60 -12.77
CA VAL A 347 -6.98 -1.70 -12.68
C VAL A 347 -6.68 -0.53 -11.75
N ASP A 348 -7.13 0.68 -12.08
CA ASP A 348 -6.97 1.89 -11.25
C ASP A 348 -8.29 2.53 -10.78
N HIS A 349 -9.41 1.83 -10.92
CA HIS A 349 -10.72 2.29 -10.45
C HIS A 349 -10.87 2.15 -8.93
N THR A 350 -10.97 3.28 -8.22
CA THR A 350 -11.03 3.32 -6.74
C THR A 350 -12.08 2.40 -6.15
N ALA A 351 -13.33 2.44 -6.63
CA ALA A 351 -14.41 1.62 -6.05
C ALA A 351 -14.22 0.10 -6.23
N LEU A 352 -13.33 -0.30 -7.13
CA LEU A 352 -12.94 -1.70 -7.31
C LEU A 352 -11.79 -2.04 -6.37
N LEU A 353 -10.75 -1.20 -6.32
CA LEU A 353 -9.59 -1.39 -5.46
C LEU A 353 -9.92 -1.33 -3.96
N THR A 354 -11.00 -0.66 -3.57
CA THR A 354 -11.43 -0.61 -2.16
C THR A 354 -12.27 -1.80 -1.73
N ASP A 355 -12.73 -2.64 -2.66
CA ASP A 355 -13.61 -3.79 -2.42
C ASP A 355 -12.84 -5.11 -2.54
N VAL A 356 -12.61 -5.77 -1.40
CA VAL A 356 -11.81 -7.00 -1.30
C VAL A 356 -12.37 -8.14 -2.17
N ALA A 357 -13.69 -8.29 -2.25
CA ALA A 357 -14.28 -9.36 -3.06
C ALA A 357 -14.04 -9.09 -4.55
N ARG A 358 -14.18 -7.83 -4.99
CA ARG A 358 -13.92 -7.44 -6.37
C ARG A 358 -12.45 -7.58 -6.75
N THR A 359 -11.51 -7.18 -5.89
CA THR A 359 -10.08 -7.31 -6.21
C THR A 359 -9.67 -8.78 -6.35
N ARG A 360 -10.13 -9.65 -5.45
CA ARG A 360 -9.90 -11.11 -5.52
C ARG A 360 -10.51 -11.73 -6.76
N MET A 361 -11.75 -11.36 -7.11
CA MET A 361 -12.41 -11.83 -8.33
C MET A 361 -11.64 -11.43 -9.60
N VAL A 362 -11.23 -10.15 -9.70
CA VAL A 362 -10.50 -9.65 -10.88
C VAL A 362 -9.17 -10.37 -11.04
N VAL A 363 -8.39 -10.50 -9.97
CA VAL A 363 -7.08 -11.16 -10.04
C VAL A 363 -7.21 -12.67 -10.26
N GLY A 364 -8.16 -13.32 -9.60
CA GLY A 364 -8.45 -14.73 -9.81
C GLY A 364 -8.76 -15.02 -11.28
N CYS A 365 -9.64 -14.24 -11.90
CA CYS A 365 -9.97 -14.36 -13.32
C CYS A 365 -8.80 -13.97 -14.25
N ALA A 366 -8.13 -12.85 -13.99
CA ALA A 366 -7.09 -12.32 -14.88
C ALA A 366 -5.82 -13.17 -14.88
N LEU A 367 -5.51 -13.83 -13.75
CA LEU A 367 -4.31 -14.65 -13.59
C LEU A 367 -4.58 -16.16 -13.60
N GLY A 368 -5.84 -16.59 -13.61
CA GLY A 368 -6.20 -18.01 -13.54
C GLY A 368 -5.82 -18.63 -12.18
N LEU A 369 -5.99 -17.89 -11.10
CA LEU A 369 -5.74 -18.32 -9.73
C LEU A 369 -7.09 -18.62 -9.06
N ASP A 370 -7.34 -19.86 -8.64
CA ASP A 370 -8.51 -20.18 -7.81
C ASP A 370 -8.38 -19.53 -6.42
N HIS A 371 -9.46 -19.55 -5.63
CA HIS A 371 -9.47 -19.07 -4.24
C HIS A 371 -8.35 -19.65 -3.36
N ASP A 372 -7.86 -20.86 -3.67
CA ASP A 372 -6.75 -21.54 -2.97
C ASP A 372 -5.37 -21.33 -3.66
N GLY A 373 -5.29 -20.53 -4.72
CA GLY A 373 -4.05 -20.25 -5.44
C GLY A 373 -3.52 -21.40 -6.32
N THR A 374 -4.34 -22.43 -6.57
CA THR A 374 -4.10 -23.54 -7.50
C THR A 374 -4.78 -23.28 -8.85
N GLN A 375 -4.26 -23.85 -9.92
CA GLN A 375 -4.92 -23.77 -11.23
C GLN A 375 -6.07 -24.78 -11.33
N PRO A 376 -7.14 -24.47 -12.09
CA PRO A 376 -8.30 -25.36 -12.26
C PRO A 376 -7.98 -26.77 -12.77
N ASN A 377 -6.82 -26.97 -13.41
CA ASN A 377 -6.41 -28.24 -14.01
C ASN A 377 -5.65 -29.20 -13.06
N GLU A 378 -5.61 -28.92 -11.76
CA GLU A 378 -4.98 -29.79 -10.74
C GLU A 378 -6.00 -30.44 -9.77
N ARG A 379 -7.31 -30.42 -10.08
CA ARG A 379 -8.34 -31.15 -9.31
C ARG A 379 -8.71 -32.50 -9.94
#